data_AF-A0A196P5I4-F1
#
_entry.id   AF-A0A196P5I4-F1
#
_cell.length_a   1.000
_cell.length_b   1.000
_cell.length_c   1.000
_cell.angle_alpha   90.00
_cell.angle_beta   90.00
_cell.angle_gamma   90.00
#
_symmetry.space_group_name_H-M   'P 1'
#
loop_
_entity.id
_entity.type
_entity.pdbx_description
1 polymer ?
#
loop_
_entity_poly.entity_id
_entity_poly.type
_entity_poly.pdbx_seq_one_letter_code
_entity_poly.pdbx_strand_id
1 'polypeptide(L)'
;MKFGLVVCVCGLGILVAMAAGSLGVFATGSGDFNFPASDGKGTLGYRCDDTETTKISEESARAAHALFEPALQETARVQAKAMVVAMSPDSVSVEVLTMLEDLIAEADARRKEVHREIQKKFGCVYRGSS
;
A
#
# COMPACT_ATOMS: atom_id res chain seq x y z
N MET A 1 -1.74 -44.19 10.34
CA MET A 1 -2.47 -43.70 11.53
C MET A 1 -1.58 -43.81 12.75
N LYS A 2 -1.02 -42.69 13.25
CA LYS A 2 -0.68 -42.37 14.65
C LYS A 2 0.16 -41.07 14.71
N PHE A 3 0.33 -40.55 15.93
CA PHE A 3 0.86 -39.24 16.37
C PHE A 3 -0.23 -38.15 16.31
N GLY A 4 -0.93 -37.79 17.40
CA GLY A 4 -0.50 -37.68 18.78
C GLY A 4 0.16 -36.32 18.98
N LEU A 5 -0.61 -35.29 19.34
CA LEU A 5 -0.07 -33.96 19.64
C LEU A 5 -0.67 -33.47 20.96
N VAL A 6 0.09 -33.69 22.03
CA VAL A 6 0.02 -32.91 23.27
C VAL A 6 1.19 -31.95 23.22
N VAL A 7 0.92 -30.65 23.11
CA VAL A 7 1.82 -29.61 23.56
C VAL A 7 0.99 -28.58 24.31
N CYS A 8 0.98 -28.72 25.63
CA CYS A 8 0.74 -27.63 26.55
C CYS A 8 2.11 -26.97 26.78
N VAL A 9 2.21 -25.64 26.70
CA VAL A 9 2.99 -24.77 27.60
C VAL A 9 2.82 -23.31 27.16
N CYS A 10 2.43 -22.52 28.14
CA CYS A 10 2.26 -21.07 28.18
C CYS A 10 3.53 -20.30 27.79
N GLY A 11 3.38 -19.12 27.19
CA GLY A 11 4.48 -18.17 27.08
C GLY A 11 4.23 -17.04 26.07
N LEU A 12 3.79 -15.91 26.59
CA LEU A 12 3.89 -14.53 26.05
C LEU A 12 4.48 -14.34 24.64
N GLY A 13 3.66 -13.73 23.78
CA GLY A 13 4.08 -12.54 23.05
C GLY A 13 4.73 -12.74 21.70
N ILE A 14 4.01 -13.30 20.72
CA ILE A 14 4.20 -12.94 19.31
C ILE A 14 2.82 -12.99 18.63
N LEU A 15 2.28 -11.83 18.26
CA LEU A 15 1.19 -11.72 17.28
C LEU A 15 1.75 -12.13 15.92
N VAL A 16 1.91 -13.43 15.70
CA VAL A 16 2.10 -13.97 14.36
C VAL A 16 0.71 -13.98 13.73
N ALA A 17 0.40 -12.91 13.00
CA ALA A 17 -0.68 -12.93 12.03
C ALA A 17 -0.29 -13.91 10.90
N MET A 18 -0.42 -15.21 11.17
CA MET A 18 -0.44 -16.23 10.13
C MET A 18 -1.75 -16.09 9.38
N ALA A 19 -1.76 -15.28 8.33
CA ALA A 19 -2.74 -15.46 7.27
C ALA A 19 -2.35 -16.73 6.50
N ALA A 20 -2.78 -17.87 7.03
CA ALA A 20 -2.80 -19.13 6.30
C ALA A 20 -3.85 -19.01 5.17
N GLY A 21 -3.38 -18.84 3.94
CA GLY A 21 -4.22 -18.75 2.75
C GLY A 21 -3.68 -19.65 1.64
N SER A 22 -4.22 -20.87 1.58
CA SER A 22 -4.27 -21.80 0.44
C SER A 22 -2.99 -22.49 -0.07
N LEU A 23 -3.04 -23.82 0.10
CA LEU A 23 -2.39 -24.86 -0.70
C LEU A 23 -2.49 -24.58 -2.21
N GLY A 24 -1.41 -24.88 -2.90
CA GLY A 24 -1.20 -24.56 -4.31
C GLY A 24 -2.25 -25.11 -5.27
N VAL A 25 -2.60 -24.26 -6.23
CA VAL A 25 -3.03 -24.63 -7.57
C VAL A 25 -2.25 -23.72 -8.50
N PHE A 26 -1.37 -24.28 -9.31
CA PHE A 26 -0.70 -23.56 -10.39
C PHE A 26 -1.76 -23.07 -11.37
N ALA A 27 -2.19 -21.82 -11.19
CA ALA A 27 -3.00 -21.08 -12.13
C ALA A 27 -2.17 -19.87 -12.53
N THR A 28 -1.94 -19.68 -13.82
CA THR A 28 -1.44 -18.41 -14.35
C THR A 28 -2.47 -17.33 -14.01
N GLY A 29 -2.36 -16.70 -12.84
CA GLY A 29 -3.40 -15.85 -12.30
C GLY A 29 -2.84 -14.94 -11.23
N SER A 30 -2.76 -13.64 -11.54
CA SER A 30 -2.37 -12.58 -10.61
C SER A 30 -3.00 -12.73 -9.21
N GLY A 31 -2.21 -12.53 -8.15
CA GLY A 31 -2.65 -12.53 -6.76
C GLY A 31 -3.03 -11.13 -6.25
N ASP A 32 -4.06 -11.06 -5.40
CA ASP A 32 -4.45 -9.84 -4.69
C ASP A 32 -3.90 -9.88 -3.25
N PHE A 33 -3.17 -8.85 -2.85
CA PHE A 33 -2.47 -8.70 -1.57
C PHE A 33 -2.90 -7.42 -0.88
N ASN A 34 -3.15 -7.49 0.43
CA ASN A 34 -3.53 -6.32 1.23
C ASN A 34 -2.53 -6.12 2.37
N PHE A 35 -2.05 -4.89 2.54
CA PHE A 35 -1.15 -4.52 3.62
C PHE A 35 -1.78 -3.42 4.48
N PRO A 36 -1.59 -3.45 5.81
CA PRO A 36 -2.06 -2.36 6.66
C PRO A 36 -1.37 -1.05 6.27
N ALA A 37 -2.13 0.05 6.27
CA ALA A 37 -1.54 1.36 6.12
C ALA A 37 -0.69 1.70 7.36
N SER A 38 0.45 2.36 7.19
CA SER A 38 1.39 2.69 8.27
C SER A 38 0.87 3.75 9.25
N ASP A 39 -0.20 4.47 8.90
CA ASP A 39 -0.96 5.31 9.83
C ASP A 39 -1.98 4.53 10.70
N GLY A 40 -2.08 3.21 10.49
CA GLY A 40 -2.99 2.31 11.18
C GLY A 40 -4.45 2.43 10.71
N LYS A 41 -4.74 3.20 9.65
CA LYS A 41 -6.10 3.43 9.16
C LYS A 41 -6.34 2.68 7.85
N GLY A 42 -6.86 1.47 7.99
CA GLY A 42 -7.28 0.66 6.85
C GLY A 42 -6.14 -0.13 6.22
N THR A 43 -6.39 -0.58 4.99
CA THR A 43 -5.45 -1.42 4.22
C THR A 43 -5.28 -0.91 2.80
N LEU A 44 -4.09 -1.10 2.25
CA LEU A 44 -3.72 -0.83 0.86
C LEU A 44 -3.68 -2.14 0.07
N GLY A 45 -4.47 -2.22 -1.00
CA GLY A 45 -4.58 -3.39 -1.86
C GLY A 45 -3.74 -3.30 -3.13
N TYR A 46 -3.09 -4.41 -3.48
CA TYR A 46 -2.23 -4.56 -4.66
C TYR A 46 -2.58 -5.84 -5.39
N ARG A 47 -2.65 -5.78 -6.72
CA ARG A 47 -2.75 -6.96 -7.58
C ARG A 47 -1.43 -7.15 -8.29
N CYS A 48 -0.74 -8.25 -8.04
CA CYS A 48 0.55 -8.53 -8.66
C CYS A 48 0.46 -9.75 -9.58
N ASP A 49 1.15 -9.70 -10.71
CA ASP A 49 1.25 -10.84 -11.62
C ASP A 49 1.85 -12.04 -10.88
N ASP A 50 1.31 -13.23 -11.13
CA ASP A 50 1.79 -14.43 -10.46
C ASP A 50 3.15 -14.82 -11.05
N THR A 51 4.14 -14.85 -10.17
CA THR A 51 5.47 -15.35 -10.48
C THR A 51 5.53 -16.85 -10.19
N GLU A 52 6.65 -17.54 -10.49
CA GLU A 52 6.77 -19.00 -10.35
C GLU A 52 6.36 -19.55 -8.96
N THR A 53 6.31 -18.69 -7.93
CA THR A 53 5.77 -19.04 -6.61
C THR A 53 4.97 -17.89 -5.99
N THR A 54 3.94 -18.22 -5.21
CA THR A 54 3.14 -17.26 -4.43
C THR A 54 3.98 -16.39 -3.48
N LYS A 55 5.13 -16.91 -3.00
CA LYS A 55 6.06 -16.16 -2.15
C LYS A 55 6.71 -14.99 -2.88
N ILE A 56 7.12 -15.19 -4.13
CA ILE A 56 7.73 -14.12 -4.94
C ILE A 56 6.68 -13.05 -5.28
N SER A 57 5.42 -13.44 -5.53
CA SER A 57 4.30 -12.51 -5.73
C SER A 57 4.03 -11.67 -4.47
N GLU A 58 4.09 -12.27 -3.27
CA GLU A 58 3.94 -11.55 -2.00
C GLU A 58 5.10 -10.59 -1.71
N GLU A 59 6.34 -11.02 -1.94
CA GLU A 59 7.53 -10.17 -1.78
C GLU A 59 7.48 -8.96 -2.73
N SER A 60 7.04 -9.18 -3.97
CA SER A 60 6.80 -8.13 -4.97
C SER A 60 5.72 -7.15 -4.50
N ALA A 61 4.61 -7.67 -3.96
CA ALA A 61 3.54 -6.84 -3.41
C ALA A 61 4.01 -6.02 -2.19
N ARG A 62 4.84 -6.60 -1.33
CA ARG A 62 5.41 -5.91 -0.16
C ARG A 62 6.39 -4.81 -0.57
N ALA A 63 7.22 -5.06 -1.58
CA ALA A 63 8.13 -4.07 -2.14
C ALA A 63 7.35 -2.92 -2.82
N ALA A 64 6.30 -3.26 -3.58
CA ALA A 64 5.39 -2.28 -4.17
C ALA A 64 4.71 -1.43 -3.10
N HIS A 65 4.26 -2.03 -2.00
CA HIS A 65 3.66 -1.32 -0.88
C HIS A 65 4.64 -0.35 -0.22
N ALA A 66 5.84 -0.79 0.12
CA ALA A 66 6.87 0.04 0.73
C ALA A 66 7.27 1.25 -0.12
N LEU A 67 7.19 1.13 -1.45
CA LEU A 67 7.48 2.23 -2.38
C LEU A 67 6.29 3.15 -2.61
N PHE A 68 5.08 2.60 -2.72
CA PHE A 68 3.90 3.37 -3.11
C PHE A 68 3.24 4.11 -1.95
N GLU A 69 3.23 3.52 -0.76
CA GLU A 69 2.57 4.12 0.40
C GLU A 69 3.13 5.52 0.77
N PRO A 70 4.45 5.75 0.85
CA PRO A 70 4.98 7.08 1.15
C PRO A 70 4.53 8.15 0.15
N ALA A 71 4.44 7.79 -1.13
CA ALA A 71 3.97 8.70 -2.18
C ALA A 71 2.47 9.04 -1.98
N LEU A 72 1.64 8.06 -1.61
CA LEU A 72 0.23 8.30 -1.28
C LEU A 72 0.08 9.24 -0.07
N GLN A 73 0.86 9.02 0.99
CA GLN A 73 0.81 9.86 2.19
C GLN A 73 1.23 11.30 1.89
N GLU A 74 2.26 11.49 1.06
CA GLU A 74 2.71 12.81 0.65
C GLU A 74 1.63 13.54 -0.16
N THR A 75 1.03 12.89 -1.16
CA THR A 75 -0.10 13.45 -1.91
C THR A 75 -1.26 13.82 -1.00
N ALA A 76 -1.67 12.92 -0.10
CA ALA A 76 -2.75 13.18 0.85
C ALA A 76 -2.44 14.37 1.78
N ARG A 77 -1.19 14.49 2.25
CA ARG A 77 -0.76 15.61 3.09
C ARG A 77 -0.81 16.95 2.34
N VAL A 78 -0.37 16.98 1.08
CA VAL A 78 -0.41 18.19 0.26
C VAL A 78 -1.86 18.59 -0.05
N GLN A 79 -2.72 17.63 -0.39
CA GLN A 79 -4.15 17.88 -0.61
C GLN A 79 -4.87 18.35 0.66
N ALA A 80 -4.54 17.78 1.83
CA ALA A 80 -5.10 18.24 3.10
C ALA A 80 -4.71 19.70 3.40
N LYS A 81 -3.47 20.09 3.14
CA LYS A 81 -3.03 21.50 3.24
C LYS A 81 -3.81 22.39 2.28
N ALA A 82 -4.01 21.93 1.05
CA ALA A 82 -4.78 22.67 0.06
C ALA A 82 -6.23 22.92 0.50
N MET A 83 -6.87 21.91 1.08
CA MET A 83 -8.22 22.04 1.61
C MET A 83 -8.29 23.03 2.78
N VAL A 84 -7.33 22.99 3.71
CA VAL A 84 -7.28 23.94 4.84
C VAL A 84 -7.09 25.38 4.35
N VAL A 85 -6.26 25.59 3.34
CA VAL A 85 -6.05 26.91 2.73
C VAL A 85 -7.32 27.38 2.03
N ALA A 86 -8.00 26.52 1.26
CA ALA A 86 -9.26 26.85 0.60
C ALA A 86 -10.41 27.16 1.57
N MET A 87 -10.37 26.60 2.79
CA MET A 87 -11.36 26.85 3.85
C MET A 87 -11.03 28.04 4.75
N SER A 88 -9.87 28.68 4.58
CA SER A 88 -9.51 29.83 5.41
C SER A 88 -10.33 31.07 5.02
N PRO A 89 -10.95 31.77 5.98
CA PRO A 89 -11.79 32.93 5.72
C PRO A 89 -10.99 34.19 5.36
N ASP A 90 -9.68 34.21 5.65
CA ASP A 90 -8.79 35.31 5.29
C ASP A 90 -8.29 35.13 3.85
N SER A 91 -8.27 36.23 3.09
CA SER A 91 -7.87 36.26 1.69
C SER A 91 -6.45 35.73 1.49
N VAL A 92 -6.34 34.45 1.14
CA VAL A 92 -5.08 33.83 0.71
C VAL A 92 -4.62 34.55 -0.56
N SER A 93 -3.35 34.95 -0.62
CA SER A 93 -2.83 35.62 -1.81
C SER A 93 -2.84 34.68 -3.02
N VAL A 94 -2.97 35.23 -4.21
CA VAL A 94 -2.96 34.47 -5.46
C VAL A 94 -1.65 33.67 -5.59
N GLU A 95 -0.51 34.22 -5.13
CA GLU A 95 0.76 33.48 -5.17
C GLU A 95 0.72 32.20 -4.33
N VAL A 96 0.09 32.23 -3.15
CA VAL A 96 -0.01 31.06 -2.27
C VAL A 96 -0.91 29.99 -2.89
N LEU A 97 -2.00 30.39 -3.55
CA LEU A 97 -2.87 29.46 -4.27
C LEU A 97 -2.14 28.79 -5.43
N THR A 98 -1.43 29.55 -6.26
CA THR A 98 -0.66 29.01 -7.39
C THR A 98 0.46 28.07 -6.91
N MET A 99 1.22 28.45 -5.88
CA MET A 99 2.24 27.58 -5.30
C MET A 99 1.66 26.25 -4.80
N LEU A 100 0.45 26.29 -4.25
CA LEU A 100 -0.22 25.11 -3.71
C LEU A 100 -0.76 24.21 -4.82
N GLU A 101 -1.31 24.79 -5.89
CA GLU A 101 -1.70 24.05 -7.11
C GLU A 101 -0.50 23.34 -7.74
N ASP A 102 0.64 24.02 -7.85
CA ASP A 102 1.89 23.43 -8.35
C ASP A 102 2.35 22.25 -7.48
N LEU A 103 2.30 22.40 -6.15
CA LEU A 103 2.65 21.32 -5.22
C LEU A 103 1.69 20.12 -5.32
N ILE A 104 0.39 20.36 -5.53
CA ILE A 104 -0.58 19.27 -5.76
C ILE A 104 -0.24 18.54 -7.05
N ALA A 105 0.02 19.29 -8.13
CA ALA A 105 0.37 18.73 -9.43
C ALA A 105 1.66 17.90 -9.37
N GLU A 106 2.68 18.40 -8.66
CA GLU A 106 3.95 17.69 -8.44
C GLU A 106 3.74 16.40 -7.62
N ALA A 107 2.98 16.46 -6.53
CA ALA A 107 2.69 15.30 -5.70
C ALA A 107 1.89 14.23 -6.47
N ASP A 108 0.94 14.65 -7.32
CA ASP A 108 0.18 13.75 -8.18
C ASP A 108 1.03 13.13 -9.30
N ALA A 109 1.94 13.91 -9.90
CA ALA A 109 2.88 13.42 -10.89
C ALA A 109 3.80 12.36 -10.26
N ARG A 110 4.32 12.63 -9.05
CA ARG A 110 5.15 11.70 -8.31
C ARG A 110 4.40 10.41 -7.98
N ARG A 111 3.17 10.49 -7.49
CA ARG A 111 2.32 9.30 -7.24
C ARG A 111 2.13 8.48 -8.53
N LYS A 112 1.84 9.12 -9.66
CA LYS A 112 1.67 8.43 -10.95
C LYS A 112 2.96 7.75 -11.40
N GLU A 113 4.11 8.40 -11.19
CA GLU A 113 5.40 7.81 -11.53
C GLU A 113 5.72 6.59 -10.67
N VAL A 114 5.53 6.69 -9.35
CA VAL A 114 5.73 5.54 -8.46
C VAL A 114 4.74 4.41 -8.80
N HIS A 115 3.51 4.72 -9.21
CA HIS A 115 2.57 3.70 -9.70
C HIS A 115 3.11 2.95 -10.93
N ARG A 116 3.68 3.66 -11.90
CA ARG A 116 4.33 3.03 -13.07
C ARG A 116 5.57 2.25 -12.67
N GLU A 117 6.33 2.76 -11.71
CA GLU A 117 7.52 2.10 -11.21
C GLU A 117 7.19 0.76 -10.55
N ILE A 118 6.15 0.71 -9.70
CA ILE A 118 5.75 -0.55 -9.07
C ILE A 118 5.20 -1.56 -10.08
N GLN A 119 4.50 -1.08 -11.11
CA GLN A 119 4.02 -1.94 -12.19
C GLN A 119 5.18 -2.50 -13.00
N LYS A 120 6.16 -1.66 -13.36
CA LYS A 120 7.32 -2.07 -14.17
C LYS A 120 8.29 -2.97 -13.41
N LYS A 121 8.54 -2.68 -12.13
CA LYS A 121 9.54 -3.40 -11.32
C LYS A 121 8.99 -4.67 -10.68
N PHE A 122 7.72 -4.66 -10.28
CA PHE A 122 7.13 -5.73 -9.46
C PHE A 122 5.92 -6.39 -10.12
N GLY A 123 5.48 -5.93 -11.30
CA GLY A 123 4.25 -6.43 -11.93
C GLY A 123 3.00 -6.12 -11.10
N CYS A 124 3.07 -5.13 -10.21
CA CYS A 124 2.02 -4.84 -9.24
C CYS A 124 1.21 -3.60 -9.63
N VAL A 125 -0.11 -3.70 -9.50
CA VAL A 125 -1.06 -2.61 -9.71
C VAL A 125 -1.76 -2.31 -8.39
N TYR A 126 -1.68 -1.06 -7.94
CA TYR A 126 -2.46 -0.60 -6.79
C TYR A 126 -3.97 -0.62 -7.09
N ARG A 127 -4.77 -1.21 -6.20
CA ARG A 127 -6.21 -1.43 -6.37
C ARG A 127 -7.08 -0.49 -5.53
N GLY A 128 -6.48 0.23 -4.58
CA GLY A 128 -7.20 1.14 -3.70
C GLY A 128 -6.90 0.88 -2.23
N SER A 129 -7.52 1.72 -1.40
CA SER A 129 -7.47 1.64 0.06
C SER A 129 -8.87 1.42 0.62
N SER A 130 -9.01 0.59 1.64
CA SER A 130 -10.28 0.33 2.34
C SER A 130 -10.13 0.46 3.85
#